data_AF-I3ZVI4-F1
#
_entry.id   AF-I3ZVI4-F1
#
_cell.length_a   1.000
_cell.length_b   1.000
_cell.length_c   1.000
_cell.angle_alpha   90.00
_cell.angle_beta   90.00
_cell.angle_gamma   90.00
#
_symmetry.space_group_name_H-M   'P 1'
#
loop_
_entity.id
_entity.type
_entity.pdbx_description
1 polymer ?
#
loop_
_entity_poly.entity_id
_entity_poly.type
_entity_poly.pdbx_seq_one_letter_code
_entity_poly.pdbx_strand_id
1 'polypeptide(L)'
;MTKLRISDELRSFASNMFTWSVLGFMSMDFHTGLLFGAGAAVAGTAKYVERYRDLLARSLGFAIMSLAIFLFRSDSWFRLFAVSFLAWVAIVYLIAYVLRVRYENDFLERNFLGVAAVGAISSFMLAYPSRGSSFVLVSYLFTSLAVLYLVYLVSSYVSSKRTGRRKMGLLPLPDLEPRKDTYSRDLGRVVRAFVEKGDRAPLLVFIIRNSPKRLYDSHLEEIIRPVANYRESPVSPLAPPWLVEKKAEEEKERRALLVQELVKRLETHGGIGKWNG
;
A
#
# COMPACT_ATOMS: atom_id res chain seq x y z
N MET A 1 -36.07 -3.92 11.85
CA MET A 1 -34.68 -3.56 11.45
C MET A 1 -34.09 -2.36 12.22
N THR A 2 -34.89 -1.45 12.76
CA THR A 2 -34.41 -0.26 13.49
C THR A 2 -33.74 -0.53 14.84
N LYS A 3 -34.16 -1.57 15.61
CA LYS A 3 -33.56 -1.90 16.92
C LYS A 3 -32.09 -2.36 16.85
N LEU A 4 -31.69 -3.07 15.79
CA LEU A 4 -30.32 -3.55 15.61
C LEU A 4 -29.34 -2.39 15.33
N ARG A 5 -29.81 -1.34 14.63
CA ARG A 5 -28.98 -0.19 14.28
C ARG A 5 -28.64 0.68 15.50
N ILE A 6 -29.61 0.84 16.41
CA ILE A 6 -29.44 1.63 17.64
C ILE A 6 -28.41 0.98 18.58
N SER A 7 -28.40 -0.36 18.70
CA SER A 7 -27.42 -1.04 19.54
C SER A 7 -25.98 -0.89 19.04
N ASP A 8 -25.78 -0.90 17.73
CA ASP A 8 -24.44 -0.76 17.13
C ASP A 8 -23.92 0.68 17.23
N GLU A 9 -24.80 1.66 17.01
CA GLU A 9 -24.51 3.09 17.21
C GLU A 9 -24.06 3.36 18.65
N LEU A 10 -24.82 2.90 19.63
CA LEU A 10 -24.54 3.11 21.05
C LEU A 10 -23.25 2.41 21.48
N ARG A 11 -23.02 1.19 20.99
CA ARG A 11 -21.79 0.43 21.26
C ARG A 11 -20.57 1.14 20.69
N SER A 12 -20.66 1.66 19.47
CA SER A 12 -19.54 2.38 18.84
C SER A 12 -19.29 3.74 19.49
N PHE A 13 -20.34 4.44 19.94
CA PHE A 13 -20.22 5.66 20.73
C PHE A 13 -19.51 5.38 22.05
N ALA A 14 -20.01 4.41 22.83
CA ALA A 14 -19.42 4.04 24.12
C ALA A 14 -17.97 3.57 23.97
N SER A 15 -17.67 2.76 22.95
CA SER A 15 -16.31 2.29 22.68
C SER A 15 -15.38 3.43 22.31
N ASN A 16 -15.79 4.36 21.43
CA ASN A 16 -14.97 5.52 21.07
C ASN A 16 -14.77 6.44 22.27
N MET A 17 -15.84 6.73 23.02
CA MET A 17 -15.76 7.53 24.24
C MET A 17 -14.77 6.93 25.22
N PHE A 18 -14.89 5.63 25.51
CA PHE A 18 -14.00 4.95 26.43
C PHE A 18 -12.54 4.98 25.97
N THR A 19 -12.26 4.60 24.73
CA THR A 19 -10.89 4.57 24.19
C THR A 19 -10.24 5.96 24.25
N TRP A 20 -10.95 7.00 23.82
CA TRP A 20 -10.40 8.35 23.79
C TRP A 20 -10.37 9.00 25.18
N SER A 21 -11.27 8.65 26.10
CA SER A 21 -11.18 9.07 27.50
C SER A 21 -10.01 8.42 28.22
N VAL A 22 -9.76 7.12 28.02
CA VAL A 22 -8.59 6.44 28.59
C VAL A 22 -7.29 7.07 28.08
N LEU A 23 -7.19 7.34 26.78
CA LEU A 23 -6.06 8.08 26.22
C LEU A 23 -5.96 9.50 26.81
N GLY A 24 -7.09 10.18 26.99
CA GLY A 24 -7.15 11.48 27.65
C GLY A 24 -6.61 11.43 29.09
N PHE A 25 -7.00 10.43 29.88
CA PHE A 25 -6.55 10.25 31.27
C PHE A 25 -5.06 9.99 31.39
N MET A 26 -4.40 9.44 30.36
CA MET A 26 -2.95 9.27 30.38
C MET A 26 -2.20 10.61 30.34
N SER A 27 -2.86 11.71 29.98
CA SER A 27 -2.21 13.01 29.77
C SER A 27 -2.92 14.19 30.42
N MET A 28 -4.16 14.01 30.89
CA MET A 28 -5.04 15.06 31.40
C MET A 28 -5.79 14.61 32.65
N ASP A 29 -6.34 15.57 33.39
CA ASP A 29 -7.20 15.29 34.54
C ASP A 29 -8.47 14.53 34.13
N PHE A 30 -9.10 13.87 35.11
CA PHE A 30 -10.29 13.05 34.88
C PHE A 30 -11.43 13.80 34.16
N HIS A 31 -11.71 15.05 34.54
CA HIS A 31 -12.80 15.81 33.91
C HIS A 31 -12.52 16.20 32.46
N THR A 32 -11.29 16.63 32.17
CA THR A 32 -10.88 17.04 30.81
C THR A 32 -10.69 15.81 29.91
N GLY A 33 -10.19 14.69 30.43
CA GLY A 33 -10.14 13.42 29.70
C GLY A 33 -11.52 12.86 29.36
N LEU A 34 -12.50 12.98 30.27
CA LEU A 34 -13.89 12.61 29.97
C LEU A 34 -14.49 13.50 28.88
N LEU A 35 -14.30 14.82 28.98
CA LEU A 35 -14.77 15.77 27.98
C LEU A 35 -14.13 15.53 26.61
N PHE A 36 -12.84 15.21 26.58
CA PHE A 36 -12.12 14.87 25.36
C PHE A 36 -12.68 13.60 24.71
N GLY A 37 -12.91 12.54 25.49
CA GLY A 37 -13.53 11.32 24.98
C GLY A 37 -14.96 11.52 24.51
N ALA A 38 -15.75 12.35 25.21
CA ALA A 38 -17.10 12.72 24.76
C ALA A 38 -17.06 13.44 23.40
N GLY A 39 -16.14 14.39 23.21
CA GLY A 39 -15.93 15.06 21.92
C GLY A 39 -15.55 14.08 20.80
N ALA A 40 -14.65 13.15 21.08
CA ALA A 40 -14.26 12.12 20.11
C ALA A 40 -15.42 11.15 19.78
N ALA A 41 -16.27 10.83 20.76
CA ALA A 41 -17.45 10.00 20.56
C ALA A 41 -18.49 10.71 19.68
N VAL A 42 -18.71 12.02 19.90
CA VAL A 42 -19.56 12.87 19.04
C VAL A 42 -19.01 12.91 17.61
N ALA A 43 -17.71 13.14 17.44
CA ALA A 43 -17.08 13.09 16.11
C ALA A 43 -17.22 11.70 15.45
N GLY A 44 -17.12 10.63 16.24
CA GLY A 44 -17.28 9.25 15.78
C GLY A 44 -18.70 8.90 15.34
N THR A 45 -19.72 9.48 15.98
CA THR A 45 -21.14 9.27 15.58
C THR A 45 -21.49 9.85 14.23
N ALA A 46 -20.65 10.73 13.67
CA ALA A 46 -20.84 11.26 12.33
C ALA A 46 -21.03 10.17 11.25
N LYS A 47 -20.52 8.96 11.47
CA LYS A 47 -20.73 7.82 10.55
C LYS A 47 -22.19 7.36 10.42
N TYR A 48 -23.03 7.65 11.40
CA TYR A 48 -24.42 7.18 11.48
C TYR A 48 -25.45 8.26 11.20
N VAL A 49 -25.00 9.52 11.18
CA VAL A 49 -25.83 10.68 10.91
C VAL A 49 -26.11 10.77 9.39
N GLU A 50 -27.27 11.33 9.03
CA GLU A 50 -27.63 11.61 7.64
C GLU A 50 -26.54 12.40 6.90
N ARG A 51 -26.44 12.16 5.59
CA ARG A 51 -25.51 12.84 4.69
C ARG A 51 -25.60 14.36 4.94
N TYR A 52 -24.46 15.04 5.09
CA TYR A 52 -24.27 16.47 5.42
C TYR A 52 -24.29 16.84 6.91
N ARG A 53 -25.16 16.23 7.72
CA ARG A 53 -25.16 16.47 9.17
C ARG A 53 -23.97 15.81 9.87
N ASP A 54 -23.30 14.88 9.19
CA ASP A 54 -22.04 14.29 9.61
C ASP A 54 -20.91 15.32 9.76
N LEU A 55 -20.86 16.34 8.89
CA LEU A 55 -19.88 17.43 8.96
C LEU A 55 -20.07 18.27 10.24
N LEU A 56 -21.32 18.56 10.63
CA LEU A 56 -21.62 19.26 11.87
C LEU A 56 -21.25 18.43 13.10
N ALA A 57 -21.58 17.15 13.10
CA ALA A 57 -21.22 16.25 14.20
C ALA A 57 -19.69 16.19 14.40
N ARG A 58 -18.91 16.13 13.31
CA ARG A 58 -17.45 16.20 13.37
C ARG A 58 -16.98 17.55 13.89
N SER A 59 -17.51 18.65 13.36
CA SER A 59 -17.17 20.01 13.82
C SER A 59 -17.38 20.16 15.32
N LEU A 60 -18.55 19.76 15.83
CA LEU A 60 -18.89 19.82 17.24
C LEU A 60 -17.96 18.93 18.09
N GLY A 61 -17.69 17.71 17.65
CA GLY A 61 -16.79 16.81 18.35
C GLY A 61 -15.37 17.37 18.49
N PHE A 62 -14.81 17.90 17.40
CA PHE A 62 -13.49 18.55 17.42
C PHE A 62 -13.48 19.84 18.26
N ALA A 63 -14.57 20.61 18.28
CA ALA A 63 -14.70 21.78 19.13
C ALA A 63 -14.71 21.41 20.62
N ILE A 64 -15.44 20.36 21.01
CA ILE A 64 -15.46 19.84 22.38
C ILE A 64 -14.07 19.34 22.79
N MET A 65 -13.38 18.61 21.91
CA MET A 65 -12.00 18.16 22.15
C MET A 65 -11.04 19.35 22.32
N SER A 66 -11.16 20.39 21.48
CA SER A 66 -10.37 21.61 21.60
C SER A 66 -10.62 22.31 22.95
N LEU A 67 -11.89 22.42 23.36
CA LEU A 67 -12.28 22.98 24.64
C LEU A 67 -11.72 22.18 25.82
N ALA A 68 -11.72 20.84 25.74
CA ALA A 68 -11.15 19.98 26.77
C ALA A 68 -9.66 20.24 26.99
N ILE A 69 -8.89 20.36 25.90
CA ILE A 69 -7.46 20.69 25.97
C ILE A 69 -7.24 22.13 26.45
N PHE A 70 -8.11 23.07 26.06
CA PHE A 70 -8.02 24.45 26.50
C PHE A 70 -8.22 24.59 28.02
N LEU A 71 -9.17 23.84 28.58
CA LEU A 71 -9.43 23.79 30.02
C LEU A 71 -8.32 23.07 30.81
N PHE A 72 -7.50 22.25 30.15
CA PHE A 72 -6.37 21.60 30.79
C PHE A 72 -5.26 22.62 31.09
N ARG A 73 -4.94 22.78 32.38
CA ARG A 73 -4.04 23.83 32.88
C ARG A 73 -2.58 23.37 32.82
N SER A 74 -1.97 23.44 31.63
CA SER A 74 -0.56 23.13 31.37
C SER A 74 0.12 24.24 30.58
N ASP A 75 1.28 24.75 31.03
CA ASP A 75 1.99 25.83 30.33
C ASP A 75 2.82 25.37 29.11
N SER A 76 2.52 24.17 28.59
CA SER A 76 3.21 23.62 27.43
C SER A 76 2.74 24.29 26.14
N TRP A 77 3.69 24.68 25.28
CA TRP A 77 3.40 25.13 23.91
C TRP A 77 2.60 24.09 23.11
N PHE A 78 2.78 22.80 23.42
CA PHE A 78 2.06 21.70 22.77
C PHE A 78 0.55 21.78 23.03
N ARG A 79 0.13 22.32 24.17
CA ARG A 79 -1.28 22.58 24.47
C ARG A 79 -1.84 23.60 23.48
N LEU A 80 -1.16 24.74 23.31
CA LEU A 80 -1.62 25.80 22.41
C LEU A 80 -1.67 25.32 20.95
N PHE A 81 -0.71 24.48 20.56
CA PHE A 81 -0.72 23.80 19.27
C PHE A 81 -1.96 22.92 19.11
N ALA A 82 -2.21 22.01 20.06
CA ALA A 82 -3.32 21.06 19.98
C ALA A 82 -4.69 21.76 20.02
N VAL A 83 -4.88 22.77 20.86
CA VAL A 83 -6.11 23.59 20.91
C VAL A 83 -6.34 24.27 19.58
N SER A 84 -5.34 24.98 19.05
CA SER A 84 -5.45 25.75 17.81
C SER A 84 -5.71 24.83 16.62
N PHE A 85 -5.05 23.68 16.56
CA PHE A 85 -5.21 22.72 15.48
C PHE A 85 -6.60 22.07 15.50
N LEU A 86 -7.08 21.61 16.67
CA LEU A 86 -8.41 21.03 16.78
C LEU A 86 -9.51 22.08 16.51
N ALA A 87 -9.31 23.33 16.95
CA ALA A 87 -10.21 24.44 16.64
C ALA A 87 -10.25 24.73 15.14
N TRP A 88 -9.09 24.73 14.47
CA TRP A 88 -9.01 24.86 13.02
C TRP A 88 -9.79 23.74 12.32
N VAL A 89 -9.55 22.49 12.69
CA VAL A 89 -10.27 21.32 12.14
C VAL A 89 -11.79 21.47 12.33
N ALA A 90 -12.24 21.90 13.52
CA ALA A 90 -13.64 22.16 13.80
C ALA A 90 -14.23 23.24 12.88
N ILE A 91 -13.52 24.34 12.69
CA ILE A 91 -13.92 25.45 11.80
C ILE A 91 -13.98 24.97 10.34
N VAL A 92 -13.01 24.20 9.87
CA VAL A 92 -13.01 23.68 8.49
C VAL A 92 -14.21 22.79 8.24
N TYR A 93 -14.57 21.91 9.18
CA TYR A 93 -15.79 21.10 9.07
C TYR A 93 -17.06 21.97 9.07
N LEU A 94 -17.11 23.03 9.87
CA LEU A 94 -18.25 23.96 9.89
C LEU A 94 -18.38 24.71 8.56
N ILE A 95 -17.27 25.23 8.03
CA ILE A 95 -17.24 25.92 6.73
C ILE A 95 -17.59 24.95 5.61
N ALA A 96 -17.10 23.71 5.65
CA ALA A 96 -17.45 22.67 4.69
C ALA A 96 -18.96 22.39 4.71
N TYR A 97 -19.57 22.30 5.90
CA TYR A 97 -21.02 22.18 6.03
C TYR A 97 -21.76 23.37 5.38
N VAL A 98 -21.35 24.61 5.68
CA VAL A 98 -21.99 25.81 5.12
C VAL A 98 -21.84 25.87 3.59
N LEU A 99 -20.64 25.58 3.07
CA LEU A 99 -20.38 25.54 1.63
C LEU A 99 -21.23 24.50 0.93
N ARG A 100 -21.40 23.34 1.57
CA ARG A 100 -22.19 22.25 1.02
C ARG A 100 -23.68 22.54 1.01
N VAL A 101 -24.22 23.09 2.11
CA VAL A 101 -25.65 23.41 2.22
C VAL A 101 -26.04 24.61 1.36
N ARG A 102 -25.17 25.62 1.26
CA ARG A 102 -25.52 26.89 0.59
C ARG A 102 -25.11 26.95 -0.88
N TYR A 103 -24.05 26.23 -1.27
CA TYR A 103 -23.46 26.32 -2.61
C TYR A 103 -23.24 24.95 -3.27
N GLU A 104 -23.69 23.85 -2.65
CA GLU A 104 -23.51 22.46 -3.10
C GLU A 104 -22.04 22.07 -3.36
N ASN A 105 -21.09 22.84 -2.84
CA ASN A 105 -19.68 22.72 -3.15
C ASN A 105 -18.98 21.76 -2.16
N ASP A 106 -18.28 20.75 -2.69
CA ASP A 106 -17.51 19.76 -1.92
C ASP A 106 -15.99 19.99 -1.93
N PHE A 107 -15.53 21.16 -2.37
CA PHE A 107 -14.11 21.49 -2.49
C PHE A 107 -13.33 21.26 -1.18
N LEU A 108 -13.87 21.70 -0.04
CA LEU A 108 -13.21 21.51 1.27
C LEU A 108 -13.21 20.04 1.72
N GLU A 109 -14.25 19.27 1.41
CA GLU A 109 -14.28 17.85 1.74
C GLU A 109 -13.20 17.09 0.96
N ARG A 110 -13.05 17.40 -0.34
CA ARG A 110 -12.04 16.78 -1.21
C ARG A 110 -10.61 17.17 -0.86
N ASN A 111 -10.40 18.41 -0.42
CA ASN A 111 -9.08 18.95 -0.09
C ASN A 111 -8.82 19.00 1.41
N PHE A 112 -9.61 18.29 2.23
CA PHE A 112 -9.58 18.40 3.69
C PHE A 112 -8.18 18.15 4.25
N LEU A 113 -7.45 17.17 3.72
CA LEU A 113 -6.10 16.86 4.16
C LEU A 113 -5.14 18.04 3.95
N GLY A 114 -5.23 18.71 2.81
CA GLY A 114 -4.41 19.90 2.51
C GLY A 114 -4.75 21.06 3.44
N VAL A 115 -6.05 21.32 3.65
CA VAL A 115 -6.51 22.39 4.54
C VAL A 115 -6.16 22.11 6.01
N ALA A 116 -6.24 20.83 6.44
CA ALA A 116 -5.79 20.40 7.75
C ALA A 116 -4.26 20.55 7.90
N ALA A 117 -3.48 20.22 6.87
CA ALA A 117 -2.02 20.42 6.88
C ALA A 117 -1.65 21.90 7.02
N VAL A 118 -2.34 22.79 6.30
CA VAL A 118 -2.18 24.24 6.47
C VAL A 118 -2.50 24.65 7.90
N GLY A 119 -3.61 24.17 8.46
CA GLY A 119 -3.98 24.40 9.85
C GLY A 119 -2.96 23.92 10.86
N ALA A 120 -2.35 22.76 10.63
CA ALA A 120 -1.30 22.21 11.47
C ALA A 120 -0.05 23.12 11.44
N ILE A 121 0.37 23.56 10.25
CA ILE A 121 1.51 24.48 10.10
C ILE A 121 1.21 25.82 10.78
N SER A 122 0.04 26.41 10.53
CA SER A 122 -0.37 27.67 11.15
C SER A 122 -0.44 27.55 12.68
N SER A 123 -1.02 26.46 13.20
CA SER A 123 -1.09 26.20 14.64
C SER A 123 0.30 26.00 15.25
N PHE A 124 1.21 25.34 14.53
CA PHE A 124 2.59 25.17 14.96
C PHE A 124 3.33 26.52 15.01
N MET A 125 3.21 27.34 13.97
CA MET A 125 3.79 28.69 13.92
C MET A 125 3.29 29.58 15.07
N LEU A 126 2.00 29.47 15.42
CA LEU A 126 1.39 30.24 16.51
C LEU A 126 1.82 29.74 17.88
N ALA A 127 1.95 28.43 18.06
CA ALA A 127 2.21 27.82 19.34
C ALA A 127 3.68 27.78 19.73
N TYR A 128 4.58 27.68 18.76
CA TYR A 128 5.99 27.42 19.04
C TYR A 128 6.64 28.58 19.83
N PRO A 129 7.44 28.28 20.87
CA PRO A 129 7.98 29.32 21.78
C PRO A 129 8.84 30.40 21.10
N SER A 130 9.52 30.06 20.00
CA SER A 130 10.41 30.96 19.26
C SER A 130 9.95 31.10 17.81
N ARG A 131 9.42 32.27 17.44
CA ARG A 131 8.93 32.52 16.07
C ARG A 131 10.02 32.31 15.01
N GLY A 132 11.25 32.77 15.27
CA GLY A 132 12.38 32.59 14.34
C GLY A 132 12.73 31.12 14.13
N SER A 133 12.82 30.35 15.21
CA SER A 133 13.15 28.91 15.13
C SER A 133 12.02 28.09 14.50
N SER A 134 10.77 28.48 14.72
CA SER A 134 9.61 27.80 14.12
C SER A 134 9.64 27.88 12.60
N PHE A 135 9.93 29.07 12.04
CA PHE A 135 10.00 29.27 10.60
C PHE A 135 11.13 28.46 9.96
N VAL A 136 12.29 28.44 10.61
CA VAL A 136 13.44 27.63 10.19
C VAL A 136 13.12 26.13 10.22
N LEU A 137 12.40 25.66 11.24
CA LEU A 137 12.03 24.25 11.35
C LEU A 137 11.03 23.85 10.25
N VAL A 138 10.03 24.69 9.98
CA VAL A 138 9.08 24.48 8.88
C VAL A 138 9.80 24.52 7.53
N SER A 139 10.75 25.44 7.31
CA SER A 139 11.50 25.51 6.06
C SER A 139 12.39 24.27 5.85
N TYR A 140 13.04 23.76 6.90
CA TYR A 140 13.77 22.49 6.81
C TYR A 140 12.85 21.31 6.50
N LEU A 141 11.66 21.24 7.11
CA LEU A 141 10.66 20.23 6.79
C LEU A 141 10.26 20.26 5.32
N PHE A 142 9.89 21.43 4.78
CA PHE A 142 9.55 21.57 3.37
C PHE A 142 10.72 21.24 2.45
N THR A 143 11.93 21.66 2.81
CA THR A 143 13.15 21.34 2.05
C THR A 143 13.40 19.84 2.02
N SER A 144 13.27 19.16 3.16
CA SER A 144 13.43 17.70 3.25
C SER A 144 12.38 16.96 2.40
N LEU A 145 11.12 17.42 2.43
CA LEU A 145 10.05 16.84 1.63
C LEU A 145 10.26 17.08 0.14
N ALA A 146 10.76 18.26 -0.25
CA ALA A 146 11.11 18.57 -1.63
C ALA A 146 12.27 17.70 -2.14
N VAL A 147 13.30 17.46 -1.32
CA VAL A 147 14.39 16.54 -1.65
C VAL A 147 13.88 15.12 -1.82
N LEU A 148 13.04 14.62 -0.91
CA LEU A 148 12.43 13.30 -1.04
C LEU A 148 11.58 13.17 -2.30
N TYR A 149 10.78 14.19 -2.61
CA TYR A 149 9.97 14.23 -3.82
C TYR A 149 10.84 14.27 -5.09
N LEU A 150 11.94 15.00 -5.07
CA LEU A 150 12.89 15.06 -6.19
C LEU A 150 13.58 13.70 -6.39
N VAL A 151 14.00 13.02 -5.32
CA VAL A 151 14.54 11.66 -5.39
C VAL A 151 13.51 10.69 -5.97
N TYR A 152 12.24 10.79 -5.55
CA TYR A 152 11.15 10.01 -6.10
C TYR A 152 10.95 10.28 -7.60
N LEU A 153 10.90 11.54 -8.01
CA LEU A 153 10.76 11.93 -9.42
C LEU A 153 11.91 11.38 -10.26
N VAL A 154 13.17 11.57 -9.83
CA VAL A 154 14.34 11.05 -10.53
C VAL A 154 14.28 9.52 -10.63
N SER A 155 13.90 8.83 -9.55
CA SER A 155 13.72 7.39 -9.53
C SER A 155 12.64 6.93 -10.53
N SER A 156 11.50 7.62 -10.56
CA SER A 156 10.39 7.32 -11.48
C SER A 156 10.74 7.62 -12.95
N TYR A 157 11.50 8.68 -13.19
CA TYR A 157 11.96 9.06 -14.52
C TYR A 157 12.99 8.07 -15.07
N VAL A 158 13.94 7.64 -14.22
CA VAL A 158 14.90 6.60 -14.59
C VAL A 158 14.19 5.27 -14.86
N SER A 159 13.17 4.91 -14.07
CA SER A 159 12.33 3.73 -14.34
C SER A 159 11.67 3.83 -15.72
N SER A 160 10.96 4.93 -15.99
CA SER A 160 10.18 5.08 -17.24
C SER A 160 11.05 5.12 -18.50
N LYS A 161 12.27 5.69 -18.43
CA LYS A 161 13.23 5.63 -19.54
C LYS A 161 13.85 4.25 -19.73
N ARG A 162 14.03 3.47 -18.66
CA ARG A 162 14.62 2.13 -18.73
C ARG A 162 13.63 1.08 -19.24
N THR A 163 12.33 1.29 -19.04
CA THR A 163 11.26 0.49 -19.69
C THR A 163 11.19 0.71 -21.22
N GLY A 164 12.05 1.56 -21.78
CA GLY A 164 12.25 1.73 -23.21
C GLY A 164 12.80 0.47 -23.89
N ARG A 165 11.89 -0.35 -24.43
CA ARG A 165 12.12 -1.28 -25.56
C ARG A 165 13.38 -2.16 -25.45
N ARG A 166 13.42 -3.09 -24.50
CA ARG A 166 13.79 -4.45 -24.91
C ARG A 166 12.49 -5.14 -25.31
N LYS A 167 12.14 -5.01 -26.59
CA LYS A 167 11.42 -6.10 -27.27
C LYS A 167 12.36 -7.30 -27.17
N MET A 168 12.37 -7.98 -26.03
CA MET A 168 12.74 -9.38 -26.01
C MET A 168 11.69 -9.99 -26.92
N GLY A 169 12.07 -10.18 -28.19
CA GLY A 169 11.51 -11.26 -28.96
C GLY A 169 11.54 -12.43 -28.00
N LEU A 170 10.37 -12.98 -27.68
CA LEU A 170 10.25 -14.31 -27.09
C LEU A 170 11.41 -15.09 -27.70
N LEU A 171 12.42 -15.45 -26.89
CA LEU A 171 13.55 -16.22 -27.39
C LEU A 171 12.91 -17.30 -28.24
N PRO A 172 13.30 -17.47 -29.52
CA PRO A 172 12.73 -18.52 -30.32
C PRO A 172 12.94 -19.77 -29.49
N LEU A 173 11.84 -20.33 -28.99
CA LEU A 173 11.84 -21.70 -28.54
C LEU A 173 12.52 -22.44 -29.70
N PRO A 174 13.53 -23.31 -29.44
CA PRO A 174 14.17 -24.07 -30.50
C PRO A 174 13.06 -24.58 -31.42
N ASP A 175 13.23 -24.47 -32.75
CA ASP A 175 12.22 -24.73 -33.79
C ASP A 175 11.52 -26.07 -33.58
N LEU A 176 10.62 -26.08 -32.61
CA LEU A 176 9.60 -27.05 -32.38
C LEU A 176 8.50 -26.49 -33.24
N GLU A 177 8.63 -26.65 -34.57
CA GLU A 177 7.49 -26.48 -35.47
C GLU A 177 6.33 -27.16 -34.75
N PRO A 178 5.32 -26.41 -34.29
CA PRO A 178 4.28 -26.99 -33.51
C PRO A 178 3.54 -27.91 -34.47
N ARG A 179 3.82 -29.21 -34.38
CA ARG A 179 2.82 -30.22 -34.74
C ARG A 179 1.53 -29.72 -34.12
N LYS A 180 0.48 -29.61 -34.95
CA LYS A 180 -0.84 -29.06 -34.61
C LYS A 180 -1.59 -29.92 -33.57
N ASP A 181 -0.86 -30.54 -32.66
CA ASP A 181 -1.33 -31.38 -31.59
C ASP A 181 -1.57 -30.51 -30.35
N THR A 182 -2.66 -30.79 -29.64
CA THR A 182 -3.09 -30.10 -28.42
C THR A 182 -1.97 -29.99 -27.38
N TYR A 183 -1.08 -30.98 -27.39
CA TYR A 183 0.09 -31.12 -26.52
C TYR A 183 1.12 -29.98 -26.63
N SER A 184 1.41 -29.53 -27.85
CA SER A 184 2.42 -28.49 -28.13
C SER A 184 1.97 -27.12 -27.61
N ARG A 185 0.65 -26.86 -27.65
CA ARG A 185 0.04 -25.61 -27.13
C ARG A 185 0.12 -25.54 -25.61
N ASP A 186 -0.11 -26.66 -24.94
CA ASP A 186 -0.05 -26.73 -23.48
C ASP A 186 1.39 -26.58 -22.97
N LEU A 187 2.38 -27.17 -23.65
CA LEU A 187 3.79 -26.96 -23.33
C LEU A 187 4.18 -25.47 -23.40
N GLY A 188 3.80 -24.78 -24.48
CA GLY A 188 4.08 -23.34 -24.62
C GLY A 188 3.46 -22.50 -23.50
N ARG A 189 2.24 -22.84 -23.06
CA ARG A 189 1.57 -22.18 -21.93
C ARG A 189 2.30 -22.43 -20.61
N VAL A 190 2.72 -23.67 -20.38
CA VAL A 190 3.38 -24.10 -19.15
C VAL A 190 4.78 -23.50 -19.02
N VAL A 191 5.55 -23.49 -20.10
CA VAL A 191 6.87 -22.83 -20.14
C VAL A 191 6.72 -21.32 -19.90
N ARG A 192 5.74 -20.67 -20.55
CA ARG A 192 5.48 -19.25 -20.33
C ARG A 192 5.10 -18.96 -18.87
N ALA A 193 4.28 -19.81 -18.25
CA ALA A 193 3.91 -19.67 -16.83
C ALA A 193 5.14 -19.72 -15.91
N PHE A 194 6.07 -20.65 -16.15
CA PHE A 194 7.30 -20.72 -15.36
C PHE A 194 8.20 -19.50 -15.62
N VAL A 195 8.48 -19.14 -16.87
CA VAL A 195 9.38 -18.02 -17.20
C VAL A 195 8.82 -16.68 -16.72
N GLU A 196 7.55 -16.39 -16.96
CA GLU A 196 6.95 -15.09 -16.63
C GLU A 196 6.57 -14.97 -15.15
N LYS A 197 6.00 -16.02 -14.56
CA LYS A 197 5.40 -15.96 -13.20
C LYS A 197 6.17 -16.74 -12.15
N GLY A 198 7.20 -17.50 -12.52
CA GLY A 198 7.98 -18.33 -11.59
C GLY A 198 7.23 -19.57 -11.13
N ASP A 199 6.07 -19.88 -11.72
CA ASP A 199 5.25 -21.01 -11.31
C ASP A 199 5.83 -22.32 -11.82
N ARG A 200 6.49 -23.05 -10.92
CA ARG A 200 7.17 -24.32 -11.20
C ARG A 200 6.23 -25.52 -11.25
N ALA A 201 5.06 -25.46 -10.60
CA ALA A 201 4.19 -26.62 -10.44
C ALA A 201 3.63 -27.13 -11.79
N PRO A 202 3.11 -26.27 -12.68
CA PRO A 202 2.64 -26.71 -14.00
C PRO A 202 3.74 -27.37 -14.84
N LEU A 203 4.97 -26.84 -14.78
CA LEU A 203 6.10 -27.35 -15.55
C LEU A 203 6.55 -28.73 -15.07
N LEU A 204 6.67 -28.90 -13.75
CA LEU A 204 7.05 -30.19 -13.16
C LEU A 204 6.00 -31.27 -13.43
N VAL A 205 4.71 -30.95 -13.25
CA VAL A 205 3.60 -31.89 -13.52
C VAL A 205 3.58 -32.29 -15.00
N PHE A 206 3.80 -31.35 -15.90
CA PHE A 206 3.88 -31.64 -17.34
C PHE A 206 5.02 -32.60 -17.66
N ILE A 207 6.21 -32.40 -17.07
CA ILE A 207 7.37 -33.27 -17.31
C ILE A 207 7.14 -34.67 -16.74
N ILE A 208 6.62 -34.77 -15.51
CA ILE A 208 6.38 -36.07 -14.85
C ILE A 208 5.33 -36.89 -15.61
N ARG A 209 4.22 -36.25 -16.02
CA ARG A 209 3.14 -36.94 -16.75
C ARG A 209 3.58 -37.47 -18.11
N ASN A 210 4.54 -36.82 -18.74
CA ASN A 210 4.97 -37.13 -20.10
C ASN A 210 6.38 -37.70 -20.16
N SER A 211 6.94 -38.12 -19.02
CA SER A 211 8.24 -38.77 -19.01
C SER A 211 8.12 -40.12 -19.74
N PRO A 212 9.13 -40.50 -20.55
CA PRO A 212 9.17 -41.83 -21.14
C PRO A 212 9.15 -42.88 -20.04
N LYS A 213 8.31 -43.92 -20.17
CA LYS A 213 8.26 -45.07 -19.22
C LYS A 213 9.61 -45.81 -19.03
N ARG A 214 10.62 -45.48 -19.86
CA ARG A 214 11.98 -46.06 -19.80
C ARG A 214 12.96 -45.22 -18.97
N LEU A 215 12.58 -44.03 -18.52
CA LEU A 215 13.39 -43.21 -17.63
C LEU A 215 13.21 -43.72 -16.19
N TYR A 216 14.29 -44.19 -15.57
CA TYR A 216 14.28 -44.56 -14.16
C TYR A 216 13.97 -43.33 -13.30
N ASP A 217 13.16 -43.51 -12.25
CA ASP A 217 12.70 -42.42 -11.37
C ASP A 217 13.85 -41.55 -10.82
N SER A 218 15.01 -42.15 -10.54
CA SER A 218 16.21 -41.45 -10.07
C SER A 218 16.82 -40.47 -11.09
N HIS A 219 16.78 -40.81 -12.39
CA HIS A 219 17.30 -39.94 -13.45
C HIS A 219 16.33 -38.81 -13.76
N LEU A 220 15.02 -39.09 -13.67
CA LEU A 220 14.00 -38.05 -13.81
C LEU A 220 14.12 -37.02 -12.69
N GLU A 221 14.32 -37.48 -11.45
CA GLU A 221 14.55 -36.61 -10.29
C GLU A 221 15.77 -35.69 -10.50
N GLU A 222 16.88 -36.22 -11.01
CA GLU A 222 18.09 -35.44 -11.29
C GLU A 222 17.88 -34.38 -12.38
N ILE A 223 17.08 -34.68 -13.40
CA ILE A 223 16.76 -33.76 -14.49
C ILE A 223 15.86 -32.61 -14.02
N ILE A 224 14.86 -32.89 -13.17
CA ILE A 224 13.92 -31.87 -12.69
C ILE A 224 14.45 -31.06 -11.49
N ARG A 225 15.47 -31.56 -10.79
CA ARG A 225 16.04 -30.95 -9.57
C ARG A 225 16.36 -29.45 -9.69
N PRO A 226 16.94 -28.93 -10.79
CA PRO A 226 17.25 -27.50 -10.92
C PRO A 226 15.99 -26.62 -10.94
N VAL A 227 14.89 -27.10 -11.51
CA VAL A 227 13.61 -26.39 -11.55
C VAL A 227 12.84 -26.56 -10.24
N ALA A 228 12.88 -27.76 -9.64
CA ALA A 228 12.22 -28.04 -8.37
C ALA A 228 12.81 -27.23 -7.20
N ASN A 229 14.12 -27.01 -7.20
CA ASN A 229 14.83 -26.26 -6.16
C ASN A 229 14.92 -24.74 -6.45
N TYR A 230 14.37 -24.27 -7.57
CA TYR A 230 14.36 -22.85 -7.87
C TYR A 230 13.59 -22.06 -6.80
N ARG A 231 14.23 -20.98 -6.30
CA ARG A 231 13.65 -19.97 -5.42
C ARG A 231 14.00 -18.60 -5.98
N GLU A 232 13.01 -17.72 -6.01
CA GLU A 232 13.21 -16.32 -6.41
C GLU A 232 14.13 -15.60 -5.41
N SER A 233 15.00 -14.74 -5.93
CA SER A 233 15.81 -13.87 -5.07
C SER A 233 14.92 -12.81 -4.42
N PRO A 234 14.92 -12.66 -3.08
CA PRO A 234 14.07 -11.69 -2.42
C PRO A 234 14.48 -10.26 -2.80
N VAL A 235 13.51 -9.42 -3.16
CA VAL A 235 13.71 -8.00 -3.42
C VAL A 235 13.26 -7.21 -2.18
N SER A 236 14.07 -6.25 -1.73
CA SER A 236 13.71 -5.41 -0.59
C SER A 236 12.44 -4.60 -0.89
N PRO A 237 11.48 -4.49 0.03
CA PRO A 237 10.27 -3.69 -0.15
C PRO A 237 10.56 -2.18 -0.24
N LEU A 238 11.76 -1.75 0.17
CA LEU A 238 12.22 -0.36 0.06
C LEU A 238 13.09 -0.13 -1.18
N ALA A 239 13.22 -1.13 -2.05
CA ALA A 239 13.98 -0.97 -3.29
C ALA A 239 13.28 0.03 -4.23
N PRO A 240 14.03 0.91 -4.90
CA PRO A 240 13.44 1.80 -5.89
C PRO A 240 12.89 0.98 -7.08
N PRO A 241 11.80 1.45 -7.75
CA PRO A 241 11.10 0.69 -8.78
C PRO A 241 12.01 0.12 -9.89
N TRP A 242 13.02 0.89 -10.33
CA TRP A 242 13.97 0.47 -11.37
C TRP A 242 14.79 -0.76 -10.99
N LEU A 243 15.08 -0.94 -9.69
CA LEU A 243 15.85 -2.07 -9.21
C LEU A 243 14.97 -3.32 -9.12
N VAL A 244 13.70 -3.14 -8.75
CA VAL A 244 12.68 -4.20 -8.77
C VAL A 244 12.48 -4.70 -10.20
N GLU A 245 12.30 -3.80 -11.16
CA GLU A 245 12.16 -4.12 -12.58
C GLU A 245 13.40 -4.84 -13.11
N LYS A 246 14.60 -4.33 -12.84
CA LYS A 246 15.87 -4.96 -13.25
C LYS A 246 16.00 -6.38 -12.69
N LYS A 247 15.67 -6.58 -11.40
CA LYS A 247 15.73 -7.90 -10.76
C LYS A 247 14.71 -8.86 -11.35
N ALA A 248 13.52 -8.38 -11.69
CA ALA A 248 12.51 -9.19 -12.37
C ALA A 248 12.97 -9.62 -13.78
N GLU A 249 13.68 -8.77 -14.51
CA GLU A 249 14.29 -9.12 -15.80
C GLU A 249 15.43 -10.16 -15.64
N GLU A 250 16.34 -9.95 -14.70
CA GLU A 250 17.43 -10.89 -14.37
C GLU A 250 16.86 -12.29 -13.99
N GLU A 251 15.76 -12.33 -13.23
CA GLU A 251 15.12 -13.61 -12.86
C GLU A 251 14.41 -14.27 -14.05
N LYS A 252 13.81 -13.51 -14.98
CA LYS A 252 13.24 -14.08 -16.22
C LYS A 252 14.31 -14.73 -17.09
N GLU A 253 15.46 -14.08 -17.24
CA GLU A 253 16.61 -14.64 -17.97
C GLU A 253 17.11 -15.93 -17.31
N ARG A 254 17.26 -15.93 -15.98
CA ARG A 254 17.66 -17.12 -15.22
C ARG A 254 16.70 -18.29 -15.41
N ARG A 255 15.38 -18.04 -15.39
CA ARG A 255 14.36 -19.09 -15.63
C ARG A 255 14.40 -19.63 -17.04
N ALA A 256 14.60 -18.77 -18.04
CA ALA A 256 14.72 -19.21 -19.43
C ALA A 256 15.93 -20.15 -19.63
N LEU A 257 17.07 -19.84 -19.01
CA LEU A 257 18.26 -20.70 -19.02
C LEU A 257 17.99 -22.06 -18.36
N LEU A 258 17.26 -22.10 -17.25
CA LEU A 258 16.88 -23.37 -16.58
C LEU A 258 16.00 -24.25 -17.48
N VAL A 259 15.07 -23.66 -18.24
CA VAL A 259 14.25 -24.43 -19.19
C VAL A 259 15.10 -24.97 -20.33
N GLN A 260 16.03 -24.18 -20.89
CA GLN A 260 16.94 -24.64 -21.94
C GLN A 260 17.81 -25.81 -21.47
N GLU A 261 18.36 -25.70 -20.25
CA GLU A 261 19.15 -26.78 -19.66
C GLU A 261 18.32 -28.03 -19.42
N LEU A 262 17.07 -27.88 -18.98
CA LEU A 262 16.14 -29.00 -18.79
C LEU A 262 15.82 -29.73 -20.10
N VAL A 263 15.55 -28.99 -21.19
CA VAL A 263 15.34 -29.58 -22.52
C VAL A 263 16.57 -30.37 -22.97
N LYS A 264 17.76 -29.79 -22.84
CA LYS A 264 19.02 -30.44 -23.21
C LYS A 264 19.30 -31.70 -22.40
N ARG A 265 18.96 -31.69 -21.10
CA ARG A 265 19.11 -32.87 -20.21
C ARG A 265 18.11 -33.98 -20.57
N LEU A 266 16.87 -33.62 -20.93
CA LEU A 266 15.87 -34.59 -21.40
C LEU A 266 16.28 -35.25 -22.71
N GLU A 267 16.85 -34.50 -23.65
CA GLU A 267 17.36 -35.01 -24.93
C GLU A 267 18.55 -35.98 -24.78
N THR A 268 19.39 -35.77 -23.76
CA THR A 268 20.59 -36.59 -23.53
C THR A 268 20.29 -37.88 -22.76
N HIS A 269 19.32 -37.88 -21.83
CA HIS A 269 19.03 -39.03 -20.96
C HIS A 269 17.86 -39.89 -21.44
N GLY A 270 16.89 -39.30 -22.12
CA GLY A 270 15.94 -40.06 -22.92
C GLY A 270 16.57 -40.23 -24.30
N GLY A 271 17.12 -41.40 -24.62
CA GLY A 271 17.62 -41.69 -25.97
C GLY A 271 16.52 -41.47 -27.01
N ILE A 272 16.43 -40.24 -27.51
CA ILE A 272 15.60 -39.86 -28.64
C ILE A 272 16.40 -40.23 -29.87
N GLY A 273 16.34 -41.52 -30.22
CA GLY A 273 16.43 -41.88 -31.62
C GLY A 273 15.23 -41.24 -32.32
N LYS A 274 15.49 -40.13 -33.02
CA LYS A 274 14.55 -39.43 -33.93
C LYS A 274 13.29 -38.84 -33.28
N TRP A 275 13.34 -37.53 -33.02
CA TRP A 275 12.22 -36.63 -33.33
C TRP A 275 12.06 -36.51 -34.87
N ASN A 276 11.74 -37.62 -35.51
CA ASN A 276 11.32 -37.71 -36.90
C ASN A 276 10.34 -38.90 -36.95
N GLY A 277 9.05 -38.59 -37.07
CA GLY A 277 7.99 -39.61 -37.12
C GLY A 277 6.63 -39.04 -36.81
#